data_AF-A0A2G9GQB4-F1
#
_entry.id   AF-A0A2G9GQB4-F1
#
_cell.length_a   1.000
_cell.length_b   1.000
_cell.length_c   1.000
_cell.angle_alpha   90.00
_cell.angle_beta   90.00
_cell.angle_gamma   90.00
#
_symmetry.space_group_name_H-M   'P 1'
#
loop_
_entity.id
_entity.type
_entity.pdbx_description
1 polymer ?
#
loop_
_entity_poly.entity_id
_entity_poly.type
_entity_poly.pdbx_seq_one_letter_code
_entity_poly.pdbx_strand_id
1 'polypeptide(L)'
;MQMTSKNHPKKHKHTDWLSRKRNALMIVASLLASVAFQARLSPPGGVWQNDFSGNANSTSRIDKPHRAGKSVMAYTLSSKYGQYMVFNTIAFLASLSIILLQVSGLPMRRRWMWTQMVIMWIAITAQTLTYFITLINMTPNHVERTVYHMARISVLIWLSLMALVFVGNITRCVLYLLRMHGYIEKKERVIQVYEEDEDDDVL
;
A
#
# COMPACT_ATOMS: atom_id res chain seq x y z
N MET A 1 -7.16 39.20 46.75
CA MET A 1 -6.44 39.28 45.46
C MET A 1 -6.23 37.85 44.97
N GLN A 2 -7.17 37.31 44.20
CA GLN A 2 -7.15 35.91 43.76
C GLN A 2 -6.30 35.76 42.49
N MET A 3 -5.47 34.72 42.50
CA MET A 3 -4.54 34.37 41.43
C MET A 3 -5.30 33.94 40.16
N THR A 4 -4.92 34.51 39.03
CA THR A 4 -5.45 34.12 37.72
C THR A 4 -4.88 32.76 37.31
N SER A 5 -5.71 31.71 37.35
CA SER A 5 -5.39 30.40 36.78
C SER A 5 -5.29 30.53 35.26
N LYS A 6 -4.07 30.57 34.73
CA LYS A 6 -3.79 30.46 33.29
C LYS A 6 -3.92 29.00 32.87
N ASN A 7 -5.13 28.58 32.48
CA ASN A 7 -5.34 27.33 31.76
C ASN A 7 -4.59 27.36 30.42
N HIS A 8 -3.52 26.58 30.30
CA HIS A 8 -2.84 26.34 29.03
C HIS A 8 -3.61 25.32 28.19
N PRO A 9 -3.76 25.53 26.87
CA PRO A 9 -4.71 24.80 26.03
C PRO A 9 -4.24 23.39 25.65
N LYS A 10 -5.21 22.50 25.45
CA LYS A 10 -5.14 21.05 25.13
C LYS A 10 -4.42 20.69 23.79
N LYS A 11 -3.21 21.20 23.52
CA LYS A 11 -2.46 20.95 22.26
C LYS A 11 -1.68 19.62 22.23
N HIS A 12 -1.31 19.07 23.38
CA HIS A 12 -0.40 17.91 23.47
C HIS A 12 -0.98 16.63 22.82
N LYS A 13 -2.27 16.35 23.05
CA LYS A 13 -2.92 15.12 22.58
C LYS A 13 -2.99 15.03 21.04
N HIS A 14 -3.09 16.17 20.34
CA HIS A 14 -3.17 16.22 18.88
C HIS A 14 -1.81 15.96 18.20
N THR A 15 -0.72 16.45 18.77
CA THR A 15 0.63 16.21 18.24
C THR A 15 1.09 14.77 18.46
N ASP A 16 0.70 14.18 19.59
CA ASP A 16 1.10 12.81 19.96
C ASP A 16 0.46 11.74 19.07
N TRP A 17 -0.83 11.88 18.68
CA TRP A 17 -1.46 10.91 17.76
C TRP A 17 -0.86 10.99 16.36
N LEU A 18 -0.54 12.19 15.88
CA LEU A 18 0.02 12.38 14.53
C LEU A 18 1.43 11.79 14.46
N SER A 19 2.23 12.02 15.50
CA SER A 19 3.56 11.43 15.64
C SER A 19 3.52 9.90 15.68
N ARG A 20 2.61 9.32 16.48
CA ARG A 20 2.39 7.85 16.51
C ARG A 20 2.01 7.28 15.14
N LYS A 21 1.09 7.93 14.42
CA LYS A 21 0.71 7.48 13.06
C LYS A 21 1.85 7.60 12.06
N ARG A 22 2.63 8.68 12.11
CA ARG A 22 3.83 8.83 11.31
C ARG A 22 4.82 7.70 11.57
N ASN A 23 5.11 7.39 12.84
CA ASN A 23 6.04 6.33 13.19
C ASN A 23 5.56 4.97 12.69
N ALA A 24 4.26 4.67 12.85
CA ALA A 24 3.67 3.45 12.30
C ALA A 24 3.80 3.38 10.77
N LEU A 25 3.53 4.48 10.05
CA LEU A 25 3.67 4.56 8.60
C LEU A 25 5.12 4.35 8.14
N MET A 26 6.09 4.93 8.85
CA MET A 26 7.51 4.72 8.58
C MET A 26 7.90 3.24 8.74
N ILE A 27 7.42 2.58 9.80
CA ILE A 27 7.67 1.15 10.02
C ILE A 27 7.10 0.33 8.86
N VAL A 28 5.84 0.56 8.48
CA VAL A 28 5.20 -0.16 7.38
C VAL A 28 5.93 0.08 6.05
N ALA A 29 6.32 1.32 5.76
CA ALA A 29 7.06 1.64 4.54
C ALA A 29 8.44 0.95 4.50
N SER A 30 9.17 0.93 5.62
CA SER A 30 10.45 0.21 5.71
C SER A 30 10.29 -1.30 5.55
N LEU A 31 9.21 -1.88 6.05
CA LEU A 31 8.88 -3.30 5.85
C LEU A 31 8.58 -3.59 4.37
N LEU A 32 7.73 -2.77 3.72
CA LEU A 32 7.42 -2.91 2.30
C LEU A 32 8.68 -2.77 1.42
N ALA A 33 9.53 -1.79 1.71
CA ALA A 33 10.80 -1.61 1.03
C ALA A 33 11.71 -2.84 1.18
N SER A 34 11.81 -3.38 2.40
CA SER A 34 12.60 -4.58 2.70
C SER A 34 12.10 -5.80 1.92
N VAL A 35 10.79 -6.05 1.92
CA VAL A 35 10.20 -7.18 1.20
C VAL A 35 10.41 -7.03 -0.32
N ALA A 36 10.23 -5.83 -0.86
CA ALA A 36 10.45 -5.58 -2.30
C ALA A 36 11.93 -5.74 -2.70
N PHE A 37 12.85 -5.32 -1.83
CA PHE A 37 14.28 -5.50 -2.02
C PHE A 37 14.67 -6.99 -2.03
N GLN A 38 14.19 -7.76 -1.05
CA GLN A 38 14.40 -9.21 -0.96
C GLN A 38 13.84 -9.94 -2.19
N ALA A 39 12.64 -9.58 -2.62
CA ALA A 39 11.98 -10.14 -3.79
C ALA A 39 12.78 -9.89 -5.10
N ARG A 40 13.56 -8.80 -5.18
CA ARG A 40 14.43 -8.54 -6.33
C ARG A 40 15.72 -9.35 -6.28
N LEU A 41 16.34 -9.49 -5.11
CA LEU A 41 17.60 -10.26 -4.95
C LEU A 41 17.38 -11.76 -5.14
N SER A 42 16.22 -12.25 -4.69
CA SER A 42 15.85 -13.66 -4.76
C SER A 42 14.56 -13.80 -5.57
N PRO A 43 14.62 -13.67 -6.91
CA PRO A 43 13.44 -13.79 -7.75
C PRO A 43 12.86 -15.21 -7.64
N PRO A 44 11.55 -15.38 -7.87
CA PRO A 44 10.91 -16.70 -7.89
C PRO A 44 11.60 -17.63 -8.89
N GLY A 45 11.90 -18.86 -8.47
CA GLY A 45 12.69 -19.80 -9.28
C GLY A 45 14.21 -19.58 -9.21
N GLY A 46 14.69 -18.55 -8.51
CA GLY A 46 16.09 -18.32 -8.25
C GLY A 46 16.86 -17.67 -9.41
N VAL A 47 18.19 -17.69 -9.26
CA VAL A 47 19.15 -17.24 -10.27
C VAL A 47 19.99 -18.42 -10.71
N TRP A 48 20.35 -18.45 -11.99
CA TRP A 48 21.30 -19.43 -12.50
C TRP A 48 22.65 -19.24 -11.83
N GLN A 49 23.25 -20.33 -11.37
CA GLN A 49 24.56 -20.29 -10.69
C GLN A 49 25.72 -20.48 -11.68
N ASN A 50 25.48 -21.13 -12.82
CA ASN A 50 26.48 -21.46 -13.82
C ASN A 50 26.06 -20.97 -15.21
N ASP A 51 27.05 -20.79 -16.08
CA ASP A 51 26.82 -20.55 -17.51
C ASP A 51 26.54 -21.88 -18.23
N PHE A 52 25.58 -21.88 -19.15
CA PHE A 52 25.24 -23.03 -19.98
C PHE A 52 24.97 -22.58 -21.42
N SER A 53 25.65 -23.19 -22.38
CA SER A 53 25.54 -22.83 -23.80
C SER A 53 24.31 -23.42 -24.52
N GLY A 54 23.47 -24.15 -23.81
CA GLY A 54 22.29 -24.79 -24.37
C GLY A 54 22.59 -26.12 -25.06
N ASN A 55 21.60 -27.00 -25.15
CA ASN A 55 21.69 -28.20 -25.98
C ASN A 55 20.84 -28.00 -27.25
N ALA A 56 21.47 -28.04 -28.42
CA ALA A 56 20.80 -27.85 -29.71
C ALA A 56 19.70 -28.90 -29.99
N ASN A 57 19.73 -30.01 -29.27
CA ASN A 57 18.89 -31.18 -29.52
C ASN A 57 17.75 -31.30 -28.49
N SER A 58 17.72 -30.42 -27.48
CA SER A 58 16.73 -30.46 -26.40
C SER A 58 15.56 -29.50 -26.65
N THR A 59 14.35 -30.00 -26.47
CA THR A 59 13.11 -29.20 -26.48
C THR A 59 12.73 -28.65 -25.10
N SER A 60 13.48 -29.00 -24.05
CA SER A 60 13.21 -28.56 -22.68
C SER A 60 13.56 -27.09 -22.48
N ARG A 61 12.70 -26.36 -21.74
CA ARG A 61 12.93 -24.94 -21.40
C ARG A 61 14.15 -24.71 -20.50
N ILE A 62 14.60 -25.76 -19.81
CA ILE A 62 15.78 -25.74 -18.92
C ILE A 62 17.08 -25.80 -19.74
N ASP A 63 17.04 -26.39 -20.94
CA ASP A 63 18.21 -26.58 -21.80
C ASP A 63 18.49 -25.39 -22.73
N LYS A 64 17.82 -24.26 -22.49
CA LYS A 64 18.11 -23.02 -23.20
C LYS A 64 19.41 -22.41 -22.69
N PRO A 65 20.17 -21.73 -23.57
CA PRO A 65 21.37 -21.03 -23.14
C PRO A 65 21.04 -20.01 -22.05
N HIS A 66 21.77 -20.07 -20.95
CA HIS A 66 21.61 -19.19 -19.80
C HIS A 66 22.96 -18.80 -19.22
N ARG A 67 22.98 -17.66 -18.55
CA ARG A 67 24.17 -17.11 -17.89
C ARG A 67 23.96 -17.02 -16.40
N ALA A 68 25.04 -17.25 -15.65
CA ALA A 68 25.11 -17.07 -14.21
C ALA A 68 24.68 -15.65 -13.81
N GLY A 69 23.99 -15.55 -12.68
CA GLY A 69 23.45 -14.29 -12.15
C GLY A 69 22.21 -13.76 -12.87
N LYS A 70 21.67 -14.48 -13.87
CA LYS A 70 20.38 -14.14 -14.49
C LYS A 70 19.24 -14.93 -13.84
N SER A 71 18.09 -14.29 -13.67
CA SER A 71 16.91 -14.93 -13.07
C SER A 71 16.40 -16.07 -13.95
N VAL A 72 16.11 -17.21 -13.34
CA VAL A 72 15.52 -18.38 -14.01
C VAL A 72 14.17 -18.03 -14.62
N MET A 73 13.37 -17.23 -13.92
CA MET A 73 12.05 -16.78 -14.37
C MET A 73 12.09 -15.95 -15.66
N ALA A 74 13.18 -15.22 -15.94
CA ALA A 74 13.32 -14.42 -17.15
C ALA A 74 13.37 -15.28 -18.43
N TYR A 75 13.91 -16.50 -18.34
CA TYR A 75 14.04 -17.42 -19.48
C TYR A 75 12.82 -18.33 -19.66
N THR A 76 12.15 -18.68 -18.56
CA THR A 76 10.96 -19.52 -18.60
C THR A 76 9.70 -18.72 -18.93
N LEU A 77 9.53 -17.52 -18.36
CA LEU A 77 8.35 -16.67 -18.53
C LEU A 77 8.72 -15.17 -18.62
N SER A 78 9.37 -14.78 -19.73
CA SER A 78 9.85 -13.40 -19.97
C SER A 78 8.75 -12.33 -19.76
N SER A 79 7.52 -12.56 -20.24
CA SER A 79 6.41 -11.60 -20.08
C SER A 79 5.97 -11.39 -18.63
N LYS A 80 5.80 -12.48 -17.84
CA LYS A 80 5.41 -12.38 -16.43
C LYS A 80 6.55 -11.82 -15.57
N TYR A 81 7.80 -12.11 -15.92
CA TYR A 81 8.97 -11.56 -15.26
C TYR A 81 9.06 -10.03 -15.42
N GLY A 82 8.76 -9.50 -16.61
CA GLY A 82 8.71 -8.06 -16.85
C GLY A 82 7.68 -7.36 -15.96
N GLN A 83 6.46 -7.90 -15.89
CA GLN A 83 5.40 -7.37 -15.02
C GLN A 83 5.78 -7.44 -13.53
N TYR A 84 6.33 -8.57 -13.09
CA TYR A 84 6.86 -8.77 -11.74
C TYR A 84 7.89 -7.68 -11.37
N MET A 85 8.87 -7.45 -12.25
CA MET A 85 9.92 -6.46 -12.01
C MET A 85 9.37 -5.04 -11.96
N VAL A 86 8.41 -4.68 -12.83
CA VAL A 86 7.79 -3.35 -12.84
C VAL A 86 7.02 -3.10 -11.54
N PHE A 87 6.11 -4.00 -11.16
CA PHE A 87 5.30 -3.83 -9.94
C PHE A 87 6.16 -3.77 -8.69
N ASN A 88 7.15 -4.67 -8.56
CA ASN A 88 8.06 -4.68 -7.42
C ASN A 88 8.91 -3.39 -7.34
N THR A 89 9.32 -2.84 -8.49
CA THR A 89 10.07 -1.57 -8.55
C THR A 89 9.20 -0.39 -8.13
N ILE A 90 7.95 -0.34 -8.60
CA ILE A 90 6.98 0.69 -8.21
C ILE A 90 6.72 0.63 -6.70
N ALA A 91 6.50 -0.57 -6.14
CA ALA A 91 6.31 -0.75 -4.70
C ALA A 91 7.51 -0.27 -3.88
N PHE A 92 8.72 -0.59 -4.34
CA PHE A 92 9.96 -0.16 -3.69
C PHE A 92 10.14 1.37 -3.72
N LEU A 93 9.99 2.00 -4.90
CA LEU A 93 10.11 3.45 -5.05
C LEU A 93 9.01 4.19 -4.29
N ALA A 94 7.79 3.67 -4.28
CA ALA A 94 6.69 4.22 -3.50
C ALA A 94 6.99 4.17 -2.00
N SER A 95 7.54 3.06 -1.51
CA SER A 95 7.93 2.90 -0.11
C SER A 95 9.07 3.85 0.29
N LEU A 96 10.10 3.99 -0.55
CA LEU A 96 11.17 4.97 -0.33
C LEU A 96 10.64 6.41 -0.34
N SER A 97 9.71 6.72 -1.24
CA SER A 97 9.07 8.04 -1.29
C SER A 97 8.34 8.36 0.02
N ILE A 98 7.65 7.39 0.62
CA ILE A 98 7.02 7.54 1.94
C ILE A 98 8.07 7.81 3.02
N ILE A 99 9.15 7.03 3.05
CA ILE A 99 10.23 7.19 4.05
C ILE A 99 10.86 8.57 3.92
N LEU A 100 11.26 8.99 2.71
CA LEU A 100 11.86 10.29 2.46
C LEU A 100 10.94 11.42 2.91
N LEU A 101 9.66 11.37 2.54
CA LEU A 101 8.68 12.40 2.91
C LEU A 101 8.43 12.46 4.43
N GLN A 102 8.53 11.34 5.14
CA GLN A 102 8.42 11.31 6.61
C GLN A 102 9.69 11.80 7.31
N VAL A 103 10.87 11.45 6.79
CA VAL A 103 12.19 11.83 7.34
C VAL A 103 12.49 13.31 7.10
N SER A 104 12.08 13.88 5.96
CA SER A 104 12.32 15.29 5.64
C SER A 104 11.69 16.28 6.62
N GLY A 105 10.81 15.83 7.53
CA GLY A 105 10.27 16.68 8.60
C GLY A 105 9.47 17.88 8.10
N LEU A 106 9.17 17.94 6.80
CA LEU A 106 8.44 19.03 6.18
C LEU A 106 7.07 19.11 6.85
N PRO A 107 6.59 20.31 7.23
CA PRO A 107 5.27 20.49 7.80
C PRO A 107 4.22 20.12 6.74
N MET A 108 3.89 18.84 6.70
CA MET A 108 3.03 18.21 5.72
C MET A 108 1.62 18.79 5.90
N ARG A 109 1.33 19.85 5.13
CA ARG A 109 0.01 20.49 5.08
C ARG A 109 -1.05 19.45 4.70
N ARG A 110 -2.30 19.62 5.15
CA ARG A 110 -3.46 18.72 4.94
C ARG A 110 -3.60 18.11 3.54
N ARG A 111 -3.09 18.77 2.49
CA ARG A 111 -3.05 18.28 1.10
C ARG A 111 -2.07 17.11 0.88
N TRP A 112 -0.93 17.08 1.56
CA TRP A 112 0.11 16.06 1.38
C TRP A 112 -0.17 14.75 2.14
N MET A 113 -1.04 14.77 3.15
CA MET A 113 -1.58 13.55 3.75
C MET A 113 -2.29 12.67 2.72
N TRP A 114 -2.98 13.30 1.75
CA TRP A 114 -3.68 12.57 0.69
C TRP A 114 -2.69 11.91 -0.27
N THR A 115 -1.63 12.62 -0.66
CA THR A 115 -0.55 12.06 -1.49
C THR A 115 0.11 10.86 -0.82
N GLN A 116 0.44 10.94 0.48
CA GLN A 116 1.02 9.83 1.24
C GLN A 116 0.10 8.60 1.28
N MET A 117 -1.21 8.83 1.44
CA MET A 117 -2.19 7.74 1.35
C MET A 117 -2.14 7.10 -0.04
N VAL A 118 -2.28 7.87 -1.12
CA VAL A 118 -2.29 7.33 -2.50
C VAL A 118 -1.01 6.53 -2.80
N ILE A 119 0.16 7.03 -2.42
CA ILE A 119 1.44 6.31 -2.61
C ILE A 119 1.43 4.98 -1.84
N MET A 120 0.91 4.95 -0.62
CA MET A 120 0.78 3.71 0.17
C MET A 120 -0.21 2.72 -0.48
N TRP A 121 -1.33 3.19 -1.03
CA TRP A 121 -2.27 2.34 -1.76
C TRP A 121 -1.62 1.67 -2.98
N ILE A 122 -0.84 2.43 -3.75
CA ILE A 122 -0.09 1.91 -4.90
C ILE A 122 0.96 0.88 -4.43
N ALA A 123 1.69 1.17 -3.36
CA ALA A 123 2.70 0.26 -2.83
C ALA A 123 2.09 -1.08 -2.38
N ILE A 124 0.99 -1.04 -1.61
CA ILE A 124 0.31 -2.22 -1.10
C ILE A 124 -0.25 -3.07 -2.24
N THR A 125 -0.96 -2.45 -3.19
CA THR A 125 -1.55 -3.17 -4.34
C THR A 125 -0.48 -3.82 -5.22
N ALA A 126 0.60 -3.09 -5.52
CA ALA A 126 1.72 -3.61 -6.29
C ALA A 126 2.42 -4.78 -5.57
N GLN A 127 2.59 -4.71 -4.24
CA GLN A 127 3.21 -5.78 -3.46
C GLN A 127 2.34 -7.04 -3.40
N THR A 128 1.02 -6.88 -3.22
CA THR A 128 0.08 -8.01 -3.23
C THR A 128 0.06 -8.70 -4.59
N LEU A 129 0.03 -7.96 -5.71
CA LEU A 129 0.09 -8.55 -7.05
C LEU A 129 1.40 -9.33 -7.27
N THR A 130 2.53 -8.76 -6.84
CA THR A 130 3.85 -9.39 -6.91
C THR A 130 3.87 -10.71 -6.13
N TYR A 131 3.28 -10.75 -4.93
CA TYR A 131 3.14 -11.96 -4.12
C TYR A 131 2.34 -13.06 -4.84
N PHE A 132 1.19 -12.72 -5.44
CA PHE A 132 0.37 -13.70 -6.15
C PHE A 132 1.05 -14.24 -7.41
N ILE A 133 1.78 -13.39 -8.15
CA ILE A 133 2.58 -13.83 -9.29
C ILE A 133 3.59 -14.88 -8.81
N THR A 134 4.33 -14.60 -7.72
CA THR A 134 5.29 -15.56 -7.14
C THR A 134 4.62 -16.87 -6.73
N LEU A 135 3.47 -16.81 -6.03
CA LEU A 135 2.73 -17.96 -5.55
C LEU A 135 2.36 -18.94 -6.68
N ILE A 136 1.86 -18.40 -7.80
CA ILE A 136 1.49 -19.19 -8.98
C ILE A 136 2.74 -19.86 -9.59
N ASN A 137 3.88 -19.17 -9.62
CA ASN A 137 5.12 -19.73 -10.20
C ASN A 137 5.76 -20.82 -9.33
N MET A 138 5.61 -20.75 -8.00
CA MET A 138 6.18 -21.76 -7.08
C MET A 138 5.31 -23.02 -6.95
N THR A 139 4.07 -22.99 -7.46
CA THR A 139 3.12 -24.08 -7.31
C THR A 139 3.35 -25.18 -8.36
N PRO A 140 3.49 -26.46 -7.98
CA PRO A 140 3.67 -27.55 -8.93
C PRO A 140 2.39 -27.85 -9.76
N ASN A 141 2.59 -28.30 -11.00
CA ASN A 141 1.54 -28.39 -12.05
C ASN A 141 0.27 -29.17 -11.65
N HIS A 142 0.37 -30.15 -10.75
CA HIS A 142 -0.76 -30.97 -10.33
C HIS A 142 -1.77 -30.22 -9.44
N VAL A 143 -1.36 -29.10 -8.82
CA VAL A 143 -2.21 -28.24 -7.97
C VAL A 143 -2.34 -26.81 -8.51
N GLU A 144 -1.67 -26.49 -9.63
CA GLU A 144 -1.64 -25.14 -10.23
C GLU A 144 -3.04 -24.58 -10.49
N ARG A 145 -3.95 -25.40 -11.04
CA ARG A 145 -5.33 -24.96 -11.35
C ARG A 145 -6.07 -24.54 -10.09
N THR A 146 -5.97 -25.34 -9.02
CA THR A 146 -6.62 -25.05 -7.74
C THR A 146 -6.04 -23.77 -7.13
N VAL A 147 -4.70 -23.65 -7.09
CA VAL A 147 -4.05 -22.45 -6.56
C VAL A 147 -4.37 -21.20 -7.37
N TYR A 148 -4.48 -21.31 -8.70
CA TYR A 148 -4.88 -20.20 -9.55
C TYR A 148 -6.29 -19.70 -9.23
N HIS A 149 -7.24 -20.61 -9.04
CA HIS A 149 -8.61 -20.24 -8.64
C HIS A 149 -8.63 -19.56 -7.26
N MET A 150 -7.90 -20.11 -6.28
CA MET A 150 -7.82 -19.52 -4.93
C MET A 150 -7.14 -18.14 -4.96
N ALA A 151 -6.05 -18.00 -5.70
CA ALA A 151 -5.34 -16.74 -5.88
C ALA A 151 -6.24 -15.67 -6.53
N ARG A 152 -6.98 -16.04 -7.58
CA ARG A 152 -7.91 -15.12 -8.25
C ARG A 152 -9.03 -14.65 -7.32
N ILE A 153 -9.65 -15.56 -6.56
CA ILE A 153 -10.70 -15.20 -5.59
C ILE A 153 -10.12 -14.27 -4.51
N SER A 154 -8.94 -14.60 -3.98
CA SER A 154 -8.26 -13.79 -2.97
C SER A 154 -7.93 -12.37 -3.47
N VAL A 155 -7.42 -12.25 -4.70
CA VAL A 155 -7.18 -10.95 -5.36
C VAL A 155 -8.48 -10.16 -5.52
N LEU A 156 -9.58 -10.81 -5.91
CA LEU A 156 -10.87 -10.13 -6.07
C LEU A 156 -11.42 -9.61 -4.73
N ILE A 157 -11.34 -10.42 -3.68
CA ILE A 157 -11.71 -10.01 -2.32
C ILE A 157 -10.84 -8.83 -1.87
N TRP A 158 -9.52 -8.93 -2.09
CA TRP A 158 -8.59 -7.86 -1.76
C TRP A 158 -8.89 -6.56 -2.51
N LEU A 159 -9.08 -6.63 -3.83
CA LEU A 159 -9.44 -5.47 -4.64
C LEU A 159 -10.78 -4.86 -4.23
N SER A 160 -11.77 -5.68 -3.86
CA SER A 160 -13.06 -5.22 -3.36
C SER A 160 -12.93 -4.45 -2.04
N LEU A 161 -12.19 -5.00 -1.07
CA LEU A 161 -11.88 -4.32 0.20
C LEU A 161 -11.15 -3.00 -0.04
N MET A 162 -10.17 -3.02 -0.95
CA MET A 162 -9.40 -1.83 -1.28
C MET A 162 -10.25 -0.76 -1.97
N ALA A 163 -11.14 -1.16 -2.88
CA ALA A 163 -12.08 -0.26 -3.56
C ALA A 163 -13.08 0.36 -2.58
N LEU A 164 -13.62 -0.41 -1.63
CA LEU A 164 -14.55 0.09 -0.62
C LEU A 164 -13.91 1.19 0.25
N VAL A 165 -12.68 0.96 0.70
CA VAL A 165 -11.94 1.94 1.50
C VAL A 165 -11.54 3.15 0.65
N PHE A 166 -11.16 2.95 -0.61
CA PHE A 166 -10.87 4.05 -1.54
C PHE A 166 -12.08 4.94 -1.77
N VAL A 167 -13.27 4.35 -2.00
CA VAL A 167 -14.54 5.08 -2.11
C VAL A 167 -14.81 5.88 -0.84
N GLY A 168 -14.69 5.28 0.35
CA GLY A 168 -14.87 6.00 1.63
C GLY A 168 -13.91 7.20 1.79
N ASN A 169 -12.66 7.07 1.34
CA ASN A 169 -11.68 8.16 1.37
C ASN A 169 -11.94 9.23 0.30
N ILE A 170 -12.40 8.84 -0.91
CA ILE A 170 -12.86 9.78 -1.94
C ILE A 170 -14.05 10.56 -1.43
N THR A 171 -15.05 9.91 -0.84
CA THR A 171 -16.23 10.59 -0.30
C THR A 171 -15.84 11.64 0.73
N ARG A 172 -14.92 11.32 1.66
CA ARG A 172 -14.38 12.31 2.61
C ARG A 172 -13.64 13.46 1.92
N CYS A 173 -12.90 13.19 0.86
CA CYS A 173 -12.15 14.20 0.10
C CYS A 173 -13.08 15.11 -0.71
N VAL A 174 -14.09 14.54 -1.37
CA VAL A 174 -15.13 15.26 -2.12
C VAL A 174 -15.96 16.11 -1.17
N LEU A 175 -16.41 15.57 -0.03
CA LEU A 175 -17.12 16.35 0.99
C LEU A 175 -16.26 17.49 1.55
N TYR A 176 -14.95 17.28 1.72
CA TYR A 176 -14.04 18.37 2.10
C TYR A 176 -13.92 19.44 1.00
N LEU A 177 -13.79 19.04 -0.27
CA LEU A 177 -13.71 19.98 -1.39
C LEU A 177 -15.02 20.75 -1.61
N LEU A 178 -16.18 20.10 -1.43
CA LEU A 178 -17.51 20.71 -1.49
C LEU A 178 -17.75 21.69 -0.34
N ARG A 179 -17.33 21.34 0.89
CA ARG A 179 -17.32 22.29 2.03
C ARG A 179 -16.37 23.47 1.78
N MET A 180 -15.25 23.26 1.07
CA MET A 180 -14.27 24.31 0.80
C MET A 180 -14.71 25.27 -0.33
N HIS A 181 -15.52 24.80 -1.28
CA HIS A 181 -16.12 25.63 -2.34
C HIS A 181 -17.49 26.22 -1.97
N GLY A 182 -17.92 26.08 -0.71
CA GLY A 182 -19.11 26.77 -0.19
C GLY A 182 -20.47 26.15 -0.55
N TYR A 183 -20.51 24.93 -1.09
CA TYR A 183 -21.77 24.30 -1.55
C TYR A 183 -22.61 23.63 -0.44
N ILE A 184 -22.09 23.48 0.79
CA ILE A 184 -22.79 22.78 1.88
C ILE A 184 -22.88 23.71 3.09
N GLU A 185 -24.07 24.25 3.33
CA GLU A 185 -24.42 24.94 4.59
C GLU A 185 -24.45 23.91 5.74
N LYS A 186 -23.94 24.30 6.92
CA LYS A 186 -23.83 23.42 8.11
C LYS A 186 -25.22 22.94 8.57
N LYS A 187 -25.58 21.71 8.24
CA LYS A 187 -26.75 21.02 8.85
C LYS A 187 -26.47 20.52 10.29
N GLU A 188 -25.24 20.64 10.79
CA GLU A 188 -24.84 20.22 12.14
C GLU A 188 -25.35 21.13 13.27
N ARG A 189 -25.82 22.36 12.98
CA ARG A 189 -26.39 23.23 14.02
C ARG A 189 -27.83 22.89 14.41
N VAL A 190 -28.58 22.20 13.55
CA VAL A 190 -30.00 21.90 13.81
C VAL A 190 -30.15 20.69 14.73
N ILE A 191 -29.31 19.66 14.57
CA ILE A 191 -29.38 18.44 15.40
C ILE A 191 -28.95 18.74 16.85
N GLN A 192 -27.94 19.58 17.08
CA GLN A 192 -27.54 19.94 18.45
C GLN A 192 -28.57 20.79 19.20
N VAL A 193 -29.39 21.57 18.49
CA VAL A 193 -30.46 22.36 19.14
C VAL A 193 -31.63 21.46 19.55
N TYR A 194 -31.94 20.41 18.79
CA TYR A 194 -32.95 19.42 19.20
C TYR A 194 -32.50 18.53 20.36
N GLU A 195 -31.19 18.30 20.51
CA GLU A 195 -30.63 17.45 21.58
C GLU A 195 -30.34 18.21 22.89
N GLU A 196 -30.42 19.55 22.90
CA GLU A 196 -30.30 20.40 24.11
C GLU A 196 -31.67 20.89 24.64
N ASP A 197 -32.74 20.86 23.82
CA ASP A 197 -34.09 21.29 24.23
C ASP A 197 -34.95 20.12 24.75
N GLU A 198 -34.52 18.86 24.62
CA GLU A 198 -35.34 17.67 24.99
C GLU A 198 -35.05 17.14 26.40
N ASP A 199 -33.90 17.50 26.98
CA ASP A 199 -33.45 17.06 28.30
C ASP A 199 -33.84 17.99 29.46
N ASP A 200 -34.27 19.22 29.19
CA ASP A 200 -34.69 20.20 30.21
C ASP A 200 -36.20 20.21 30.51
N ASP A 201 -37.04 19.52 29.71
CA ASP A 201 -38.50 19.44 29.89
C ASP A 201 -38.98 18.16 30.62
N VAL A 202 -38.05 17.30 31.08
CA VAL A 202 -38.39 16.04 31.77
C VAL A 202 -37.50 15.78 33.00
N LEU A 203 -37.52 16.66 34.01
CA LEU A 203 -37.72 16.32 35.44
C LEU A 203 -37.72 17.54 36.36
#